data_AF-A0A7V5PXV1-F1
#
_entry.id   AF-A0A7V5PXV1-F1
#
_cell.length_a   1.000
_cell.length_b   1.000
_cell.length_c   1.000
_cell.angle_alpha   90.00
_cell.angle_beta   90.00
_cell.angle_gamma   90.00
#
_symmetry.space_group_name_H-M   'P 1'
#
loop_
_entity.id
_entity.type
_entity.pdbx_description
1 polymer ?
#
loop_
_entity_poly.entity_id
_entity_poly.type
_entity_poly.pdbx_seq_one_letter_code
_entity_poly.pdbx_strand_id
1 'polypeptide(L)' 'MPPLPDRPIILASGSPRRRELLGQLGWPFTVVPPSESAECGVCSEETPPELVARLAYAKAVDVAS' A
#
# COMPACT_ATOMS: atom_id res chain seq x y z
N MET A 1 5.96 -22.40 -5.19
CA MET A 1 4.94 -21.41 -4.78
C MET A 1 5.16 -21.14 -3.30
N PRO A 2 5.36 -19.89 -2.87
CA PRO A 2 5.38 -19.58 -1.44
C PRO A 2 4.04 -19.98 -0.80
N PRO A 3 4.03 -20.38 0.49
CA PRO A 3 2.80 -20.70 1.20
C PRO A 3 1.84 -19.50 1.12
N LEU A 4 0.55 -19.80 1.00
CA LEU A 4 -0.47 -18.76 1.04
C LEU A 4 -0.54 -18.18 2.46
N PRO A 5 -0.67 -16.85 2.61
CA PRO A 5 -0.87 -16.25 3.91
C PRO A 5 -2.22 -16.67 4.49
N ASP A 6 -2.27 -16.83 5.82
CA ASP A 6 -3.51 -17.16 6.55
C ASP A 6 -4.55 -16.03 6.53
N ARG A 7 -4.15 -14.84 6.06
CA ARG A 7 -5.00 -13.66 5.94
C ARG A 7 -5.02 -13.16 4.50
N PRO A 8 -6.15 -12.61 4.02
CA PRO A 8 -6.23 -12.02 2.69
C PRO A 8 -5.21 -10.89 2.54
N ILE A 9 -4.51 -10.86 1.41
CA ILE A 9 -3.61 -9.75 1.05
C ILE A 9 -4.43 -8.67 0.36
N ILE A 10 -4.25 -7.42 0.81
CA ILE A 10 -4.84 -6.24 0.18
C ILE A 10 -3.72 -5.32 -0.30
N LEU A 11 -3.78 -4.91 -1.56
CA LEU A 11 -2.95 -3.86 -2.14
C LEU A 11 -3.65 -2.52 -1.98
N ALA A 12 -3.23 -1.74 -0.98
CA ALA A 12 -3.68 -0.37 -0.73
C ALA A 12 -3.08 0.64 -1.74
N SER A 13 -3.20 0.37 -3.04
CA SER A 13 -2.66 1.24 -4.09
C SER A 13 -3.42 1.11 -5.41
N GLY A 14 -3.79 2.26 -6.00
CA GLY A 14 -4.37 2.32 -7.34
C GLY A 14 -3.37 2.22 -8.51
N SER A 15 -2.07 2.02 -8.24
CA SER A 15 -1.04 2.02 -9.30
C SER A 15 -1.04 0.71 -10.12
N PRO A 16 -1.21 0.76 -11.45
CA PRO A 16 -1.16 -0.44 -12.31
C PRO A 16 0.16 -1.20 -12.19
N ARG A 17 1.28 -0.48 -12.13
CA ARG A 17 2.62 -1.07 -12.00
C ARG A 17 2.81 -1.84 -10.68
N ARG A 18 2.25 -1.35 -9.56
CA ARG A 18 2.34 -2.06 -8.27
C ARG A 18 1.53 -3.36 -8.27
N ARG A 19 0.37 -3.35 -8.93
CA ARG A 19 -0.44 -4.56 -9.14
C ARG A 19 0.32 -5.61 -9.95
N GLU A 20 0.99 -5.22 -11.03
CA GLU A 20 1.81 -6.13 -11.83
C GLU A 20 2.96 -6.75 -11.03
N LEU A 21 3.69 -5.94 -10.26
CA LEU A 21 4.79 -6.41 -9.42
C LEU A 21 4.33 -7.41 -8.35
N LEU A 22 3.21 -7.13 -7.66
CA LEU A 22 2.66 -8.05 -6.66
C LEU A 22 2.13 -9.33 -7.32
N GLY A 23 1.54 -9.22 -8.51
CA GLY A 23 1.07 -10.35 -9.31
C GLY A 23 2.17 -11.33 -9.71
N GLN A 24 3.41 -10.86 -9.91
CA GLN A 24 4.56 -11.72 -10.21
C GLN A 24 4.92 -12.68 -9.05
N LEU A 25 4.51 -12.36 -7.82
CA LEU A 25 4.74 -13.23 -6.65
C LEU A 25 3.80 -14.44 -6.62
N GLY A 26 2.74 -14.45 -7.43
CA GLY A 26 1.78 -15.55 -7.52
C GLY A 26 0.84 -15.67 -6.31
N TRP A 27 0.76 -14.63 -5.47
CA TRP A 27 -0.20 -14.58 -4.37
C TRP A 27 -1.56 -14.02 -4.83
N PRO A 28 -2.69 -14.57 -4.33
CA PRO A 28 -3.98 -13.94 -4.49
C PRO A 28 -4.05 -12.67 -3.62
N PHE A 29 -4.49 -11.56 -4.20
CA PHE A 29 -4.69 -10.30 -3.48
C PHE A 29 -5.85 -9.49 -4.08
N THR A 30 -6.41 -8.62 -3.27
CA THR A 30 -7.44 -7.64 -3.67
C THR A 30 -6.81 -6.26 -3.79
N VAL A 31 -7.21 -5.47 -4.79
CA VAL A 31 -6.77 -4.07 -4.90
C VAL A 31 -7.86 -3.17 -4.35
N VAL A 32 -7.51 -2.37 -3.34
CA VAL A 32 -8.40 -1.35 -2.77
C VAL A 32 -7.60 -0.05 -2.74
N PRO A 33 -7.88 0.92 -3.63
CA PRO A 33 -7.16 2.19 -3.60
C PRO A 33 -7.53 2.97 -2.32
N PRO A 34 -6.55 3.60 -1.66
CA PRO A 34 -6.80 4.48 -0.53
C PRO A 34 -7.43 5.81 -0.99
N SER A 35 -8.09 6.49 -0.08
CA SER A 35 -8.67 7.83 -0.27
C SER A 35 -7.59 8.87 -0.62
N GLU A 36 -7.90 9.84 -1.48
CA GLU A 36 -6.95 10.91 -1.89
C GLU A 36 -6.45 11.75 -0.69
N SER A 37 -7.22 11.81 0.39
CA SER A 37 -6.87 12.49 1.64
C SER A 37 -5.78 11.79 2.46
N ALA A 38 -5.43 10.53 2.16
CA ALA A 38 -4.37 9.79 2.85
C ALA A 38 -2.96 10.30 2.50
N GLU A 39 -2.84 11.26 1.58
CA GLU A 39 -1.59 11.92 1.19
C GLU A 39 -1.41 13.31 1.82
N CYS A 40 -1.80 13.46 3.08
CA CYS A 40 -1.64 14.74 3.80
C CYS A 40 -0.15 15.13 3.86
N GLY A 41 0.11 16.33 3.33
CA GLY A 41 1.40 16.81 2.85
C GLY A 41 2.54 16.80 3.86
N VAL A 42 3.75 17.01 3.32
CA VAL A 42 5.04 17.01 4.01
C VAL A 42 4.93 17.71 5.37
N CYS A 43 5.03 16.95 6.47
CA CYS A 43 5.33 17.57 7.75
C CYS A 43 6.76 18.08 7.63
N SER A 44 6.95 19.39 7.83
CA SER A 44 8.11 20.19 7.42
C SER A 44 9.48 19.78 7.97
N GLU A 45 9.58 18.64 8.67
CA GLU A 45 10.79 18.09 9.27
C GLU A 45 11.07 16.64 8.84
N GLU A 46 10.22 16.02 8.02
CA GLU A 46 10.41 14.65 7.53
C GLU A 46 11.41 14.61 6.37
N THR A 47 12.37 13.70 6.43
CA THR A 47 13.20 13.36 5.27
C THR A 47 12.36 12.64 4.20
N PRO A 48 12.76 12.66 2.92
CA PRO A 48 12.00 11.96 1.86
C PRO A 48 11.71 10.48 2.14
N PRO A 49 12.64 9.68 2.71
CA PRO A 49 12.34 8.31 3.12
C PRO A 49 11.26 8.19 4.21
N GLU A 50 11.30 9.07 5.22
CA GLU A 50 10.33 9.09 6.33
C GLU A 50 8.93 9.44 5.81
N LEU A 51 8.85 10.45 4.95
CA LEU A 51 7.62 10.84 4.28
C LEU A 51 7.01 9.66 3.51
N VAL A 52 7.79 8.98 2.67
CA VAL A 52 7.29 7.85 1.88
C VAL A 52 6.82 6.69 2.77
N ALA A 53 7.55 6.39 3.85
CA ALA A 53 7.16 5.36 4.80
C ALA A 53 5.85 5.71 5.53
N ARG A 54 5.72 6.95 6.02
CA ARG A 54 4.50 7.44 6.67
C ARG A 54 3.31 7.40 5.72
N LEU A 55 3.49 7.85 4.47
CA LEU A 55 2.44 7.82 3.46
C LEU A 55 2.03 6.38 3.10
N ALA A 56 2.97 5.46 3.00
CA ALA A 56 2.67 4.05 2.76
C ALA A 56 1.84 3.45 3.92
N TYR A 57 2.18 3.79 5.16
CA TYR A 57 1.43 3.37 6.33
C TYR A 57 0.02 3.98 6.36
N ALA A 58 -0.11 5.28 6.12
CA ALA A 58 -1.40 5.97 6.10
C ALA A 58 -2.37 5.36 5.07
N LYS A 59 -1.87 5.03 3.88
CA LYS A 59 -2.65 4.34 2.83
C LYS A 59 -3.14 2.96 3.27
N ALA A 60 -2.30 2.21 3.98
CA ALA A 60 -2.69 0.90 4.50
C ALA A 60 -3.74 1.01 5.61
N VAL A 61 -3.63 2.00 6.50
CA VAL A 61 -4.59 2.26 7.57
C VAL A 61 -5.95 2.66 7.02
N ASP A 62 -6.00 3.56 6.03
CA ASP A 62 -7.25 4.02 5.40
C ASP A 62 -8.06 2.87 4.77
N VAL A 63 -7.37 1.87 4.21
CA VAL A 63 -8.00 0.69 3.61
C VAL A 63 -8.38 -0.38 4.64
N ALA A 64 -7.72 -0.40 5.80
CA ALA A 64 -7.96 -1.40 6.84
C ALA A 64 -9.11 -1.03 7.80
N SER A 65 -9.59 0.21 7.77
CA SER A 65 -10.65 0.74 8.65
C SER A 65 -12.06 0.40 8.19
#